data_AF-A0A7D5TPX8-F1
#
_entry.id   AF-A0A7D5TPX8-F1
#
_cell.length_a   1.000
_cell.length_b   1.000
_cell.length_c   1.000
_cell.angle_alpha   90.00
_cell.angle_beta   90.00
_cell.angle_gamma   90.00
#
_symmetry.space_group_name_H-M   'P 1'
#
loop_
_entity.id
_entity.type
_entity.pdbx_description
1 polymer ?
#
loop_
_entity_poly.entity_id
_entity_poly.type
_entity_poly.pdbx_seq_one_letter_code
_entity_poly.pdbx_strand_id
1 'polypeptide(L)'
;MDPTGTSGPDGGRDAFLVDGDRDGILHCSVQKDNWVGKAHDDIETAVENFDRDFDFYIFATTQDPSTTKRDRVEEELHEEWGIPTTVWDFSKIRNSLVGDRENNDLIREHLRVNPNRPFVDIESEVDDLYEDLLDRVKRRQAPDGTIVEDPALVVVHVIPQEAVDDHHDRYAGDLPHPPQFEKRDAYAVTRPKVKITENNRRFHDGTERERYTAIHRDGWTEGIFTALYPSDNPQLRTSIDRLIANFVPTALGTFDEADIYPPYYVYVSILGAEGYTLSRPSGSNRPPSNVRPFTKDEIRLNRVQIDNPDVDVPDVMRKTFDQLWRHGGWDHSVNYQASETDDGETVYEWNPYR
;
A
#
# COMPACT_ATOMS: atom_id res chain seq x y z
N MET A 1 -30.59 6.94 -4.83
CA MET A 1 -31.41 7.70 -5.79
C MET A 1 -30.85 7.44 -7.18
N ASP A 2 -31.70 7.20 -8.16
CA ASP A 2 -31.32 7.10 -9.57
C ASP A 2 -31.38 8.53 -10.16
N PRO A 3 -30.25 9.16 -10.49
CA PRO A 3 -30.26 10.56 -10.92
C PRO A 3 -30.93 10.76 -12.29
N THR A 4 -31.11 9.71 -13.11
CA THR A 4 -31.62 9.86 -14.48
C THR A 4 -32.71 8.87 -14.88
N GLY A 5 -32.92 7.76 -14.16
CA GLY A 5 -34.01 6.83 -14.45
C GLY A 5 -33.77 5.95 -15.68
N THR A 6 -32.57 5.98 -16.27
CA THR A 6 -32.17 5.17 -17.42
C THR A 6 -30.81 4.52 -17.16
N SER A 7 -30.77 3.19 -17.18
CA SER A 7 -29.55 2.39 -17.07
C SER A 7 -29.12 1.92 -18.46
N GLY A 8 -27.85 2.15 -18.82
CA GLY A 8 -27.25 1.55 -20.01
C GLY A 8 -27.05 0.03 -19.83
N PRO A 9 -26.84 -0.73 -20.93
CA PRO A 9 -26.63 -2.19 -20.88
C PRO A 9 -25.39 -2.63 -20.10
N ASP A 10 -24.44 -1.72 -19.90
CA ASP A 10 -23.12 -1.93 -19.27
C ASP A 10 -23.05 -1.43 -17.81
N GLY A 11 -24.13 -0.84 -17.29
CA GLY A 11 -24.18 -0.27 -15.94
C GLY A 11 -23.59 1.14 -15.81
N GLY A 12 -23.10 1.72 -16.92
CA GLY A 12 -22.77 3.14 -17.00
C GLY A 12 -24.03 4.01 -16.87
N ARG A 13 -23.85 5.22 -16.34
CA ARG A 13 -24.96 6.18 -16.18
C ARG A 13 -24.63 7.48 -16.88
N ASP A 14 -25.50 7.85 -17.80
CA ASP A 14 -25.45 9.13 -18.50
C ASP A 14 -26.43 10.12 -17.90
N ALA A 15 -26.02 11.38 -17.84
CA ALA A 15 -26.87 12.49 -17.48
C ALA A 15 -26.65 13.68 -18.40
N PHE A 16 -27.75 14.32 -18.78
CA PHE A 16 -27.70 15.62 -19.43
C PHE A 16 -27.52 16.70 -18.36
N LEU A 17 -26.56 17.59 -18.61
CA LEU A 17 -26.25 18.73 -17.79
C LEU A 17 -26.60 20.01 -18.55
N VAL A 18 -26.99 21.04 -17.80
CA VAL A 18 -27.20 22.39 -18.34
C VAL A 18 -26.45 23.36 -17.44
N ASP A 19 -25.55 24.15 -18.03
CA ASP A 19 -24.82 25.22 -17.36
C ASP A 19 -25.05 26.56 -18.06
N GLY A 20 -26.06 27.29 -17.60
CA GLY A 20 -26.54 28.50 -18.25
C GLY A 20 -27.17 28.18 -19.60
N ASP A 21 -26.57 28.69 -20.67
CA ASP A 21 -26.97 28.44 -22.06
C ASP A 21 -26.19 27.29 -22.72
N ARG A 22 -25.33 26.60 -21.95
CA ARG A 22 -24.51 25.48 -22.44
C ARG A 22 -25.12 24.14 -22.07
N ASP A 23 -25.20 23.24 -23.04
CA ASP A 23 -25.63 21.86 -22.84
C ASP A 23 -24.41 20.95 -22.67
N GLY A 24 -24.48 19.98 -21.78
CA GLY A 24 -23.38 19.05 -21.54
C GLY A 24 -23.85 17.64 -21.23
N ILE A 25 -22.89 16.71 -21.23
CA ILE A 25 -23.11 15.31 -20.91
C ILE A 25 -22.19 14.92 -19.75
N LEU A 26 -22.73 14.20 -18.77
CA LEU A 26 -21.99 13.52 -17.72
C LEU A 26 -22.09 12.03 -17.92
N HIS A 27 -20.95 11.35 -18.05
CA HIS A 27 -20.86 9.90 -17.96
C HIS A 27 -20.24 9.48 -16.63
N CYS A 28 -20.86 8.56 -15.91
CA CYS A 28 -20.36 7.99 -14.67
C CYS A 28 -19.92 6.54 -14.88
N SER A 29 -18.61 6.29 -14.77
CA SER A 29 -18.02 4.95 -14.90
C SER A 29 -17.68 4.34 -13.54
N VAL A 30 -18.04 3.06 -13.37
CA VAL A 30 -17.65 2.22 -12.23
C VAL A 30 -16.52 1.23 -12.58
N GLN A 31 -15.94 1.36 -13.79
CA GLN A 31 -14.94 0.42 -14.28
C GLN A 31 -13.58 0.63 -13.60
N LYS A 32 -12.96 -0.45 -13.13
CA LYS A 32 -11.74 -0.40 -12.30
C LYS A 32 -10.43 -0.42 -13.09
N ASP A 33 -10.39 -1.08 -14.25
CA ASP A 33 -9.11 -1.47 -14.84
C ASP A 33 -8.70 -0.68 -16.08
N ASN A 34 -9.64 -0.10 -16.83
CA ASN A 34 -9.36 0.66 -18.06
C ASN A 34 -10.26 1.89 -18.21
N TRP A 35 -10.21 2.81 -17.24
CA TRP A 35 -11.04 4.02 -17.30
C TRP A 35 -10.70 4.93 -18.51
N VAL A 36 -9.47 4.89 -19.01
CA VAL A 36 -9.03 5.73 -20.15
C VAL A 36 -9.72 5.26 -21.43
N GLY A 37 -9.61 3.98 -21.76
CA GLY A 37 -10.32 3.44 -22.94
C GLY A 37 -11.82 3.65 -22.82
N LYS A 38 -12.38 3.47 -21.61
CA LYS A 38 -13.79 3.71 -21.35
C LYS A 38 -14.20 5.17 -21.61
N ALA A 39 -13.41 6.14 -21.17
CA ALA A 39 -13.67 7.55 -21.44
C ALA A 39 -13.69 7.90 -22.94
N HIS A 40 -12.79 7.28 -23.72
CA HIS A 40 -12.75 7.39 -25.18
C HIS A 40 -13.98 6.74 -25.83
N ASP A 41 -14.30 5.50 -25.46
CA ASP A 41 -15.47 4.77 -25.99
C ASP A 41 -16.79 5.51 -25.68
N ASP A 42 -16.92 6.08 -24.48
CA ASP A 42 -18.15 6.72 -24.01
C ASP A 42 -18.35 8.09 -24.66
N ILE A 43 -17.30 8.88 -24.91
CA ILE A 43 -17.46 10.14 -25.65
C ILE A 43 -17.74 9.87 -27.13
N GLU A 44 -17.12 8.86 -27.75
CA GLU A 44 -17.41 8.44 -29.12
C GLU A 44 -18.90 8.06 -29.23
N THR A 45 -19.35 7.18 -28.32
CA THR A 45 -20.76 6.76 -28.23
C THR A 45 -21.69 7.95 -28.03
N ALA A 46 -21.31 8.94 -27.21
CA ALA A 46 -22.11 10.13 -26.98
C ALA A 46 -22.21 11.01 -28.23
N VAL A 47 -21.10 11.26 -28.92
CA VAL A 47 -21.07 12.04 -30.17
C VAL A 47 -21.85 11.35 -31.29
N GLU A 48 -21.74 10.02 -31.40
CA GLU A 48 -22.40 9.26 -32.46
C GLU A 48 -23.91 9.06 -32.24
N ASN A 49 -24.35 8.89 -31.00
CA ASN A 49 -25.75 8.51 -30.70
C ASN A 49 -26.65 9.68 -30.30
N PHE A 50 -26.11 10.80 -29.83
CA PHE A 50 -26.95 11.94 -29.49
C PHE A 50 -27.15 12.83 -30.71
N ASP A 51 -28.40 12.96 -31.14
CA ASP A 51 -28.87 13.82 -32.24
C ASP A 51 -28.81 15.32 -31.87
N ARG A 52 -27.93 15.70 -30.93
CA ARG A 52 -27.78 17.03 -30.34
C ARG A 52 -26.30 17.33 -30.09
N ASP A 53 -25.87 18.49 -30.54
CA ASP A 53 -24.57 19.04 -30.16
C ASP A 53 -24.56 19.34 -28.65
N PHE A 54 -23.43 19.07 -27.98
CA PHE A 54 -23.18 19.44 -26.60
C PHE A 54 -21.88 20.24 -26.49
N ASP A 55 -21.87 21.23 -25.61
CA ASP A 55 -20.80 22.22 -25.46
C ASP A 55 -19.67 21.74 -24.53
N PHE A 56 -19.93 20.74 -23.68
CA PHE A 56 -18.92 20.18 -22.76
C PHE A 56 -19.24 18.74 -22.36
N TYR A 57 -18.20 18.02 -21.97
CA TYR A 57 -18.26 16.63 -21.52
C TYR A 57 -17.62 16.45 -20.14
N ILE A 58 -18.29 15.71 -19.27
CA ILE A 58 -17.78 15.32 -17.96
C ILE A 58 -17.69 13.80 -17.89
N PHE A 59 -16.50 13.29 -17.60
CA PHE A 59 -16.30 11.88 -17.30
C PHE A 59 -16.00 11.70 -15.82
N ALA A 60 -16.91 11.08 -15.07
CA ALA A 60 -16.73 10.79 -13.66
C ALA A 60 -16.27 9.34 -13.44
N THR A 61 -15.22 9.19 -12.63
CA THR A 61 -14.65 7.89 -12.28
C THR A 61 -14.26 7.84 -10.81
N THR A 62 -14.39 6.67 -10.18
CA THR A 62 -13.89 6.43 -8.82
C THR A 62 -12.39 6.08 -8.80
N GLN A 63 -11.71 6.13 -9.94
CA GLN A 63 -10.26 6.00 -10.02
C GLN A 63 -9.58 7.31 -9.60
N ASP A 64 -8.35 7.22 -9.10
CA ASP A 64 -7.54 8.37 -8.69
C ASP A 64 -6.24 8.45 -9.52
N PRO A 65 -6.35 8.75 -10.84
CA PRO A 65 -5.17 8.91 -11.68
C PRO A 65 -4.35 10.12 -11.25
N SER A 66 -3.03 10.07 -11.52
CA SER A 66 -2.19 11.25 -11.33
C SER A 66 -2.70 12.43 -12.16
N THR A 67 -2.50 13.66 -11.66
CA THR A 67 -2.85 14.91 -12.36
C THR A 67 -2.36 14.91 -13.82
N THR A 68 -1.11 14.50 -14.07
CA THR A 68 -0.56 14.42 -15.43
C THR A 68 -1.31 13.45 -16.32
N LYS A 69 -1.71 12.27 -15.80
CA LYS A 69 -2.47 11.29 -16.58
C LYS A 69 -3.87 11.80 -16.89
N ARG A 70 -4.52 12.44 -15.92
CA ARG A 70 -5.83 13.06 -16.10
C ARG A 70 -5.80 14.18 -17.13
N ASP A 71 -4.92 15.16 -16.94
CA ASP A 71 -4.83 16.34 -17.80
C ASP A 71 -4.50 15.92 -19.24
N ARG A 72 -3.66 14.88 -19.42
CA ARG A 72 -3.39 14.29 -20.74
C ARG A 72 -4.65 13.70 -21.39
N VAL A 73 -5.48 12.98 -20.63
CA VAL A 73 -6.72 12.39 -21.17
C VAL A 73 -7.76 13.47 -21.48
N GLU A 74 -7.88 14.49 -20.63
CA GLU A 74 -8.73 15.66 -20.91
C GLU A 74 -8.31 16.36 -22.22
N GLU A 75 -6.99 16.52 -22.45
CA GLU A 75 -6.44 17.09 -23.68
C GLU A 75 -6.64 16.17 -24.90
N GLU A 76 -6.37 14.87 -24.78
CA GLU A 76 -6.59 13.87 -25.84
C GLU A 76 -8.06 13.92 -26.34
N LEU A 77 -9.03 13.86 -25.42
CA LEU A 77 -10.45 13.87 -25.76
C LEU A 77 -10.89 15.22 -26.37
N HIS A 78 -10.31 16.33 -25.89
CA HIS A 78 -10.59 17.65 -26.45
C HIS A 78 -10.03 17.80 -27.87
N GLU A 79 -8.81 17.34 -28.13
CA GLU A 79 -8.18 17.41 -29.45
C GLU A 79 -8.91 16.54 -30.47
N GLU A 80 -9.36 15.35 -30.06
CA GLU A 80 -10.02 14.39 -30.93
C GLU A 80 -11.45 14.81 -31.30
N TRP A 81 -12.24 15.24 -30.32
CA TRP A 81 -13.66 15.50 -30.51
C TRP A 81 -14.01 16.99 -30.60
N GLY A 82 -13.07 17.88 -30.28
CA GLY A 82 -13.31 19.33 -30.25
C GLY A 82 -14.16 19.80 -29.08
N ILE A 83 -14.46 18.91 -28.12
CA ILE A 83 -15.37 19.17 -27.01
C ILE A 83 -14.56 19.36 -25.72
N PRO A 84 -14.72 20.49 -25.01
CA PRO A 84 -14.11 20.69 -23.70
C PRO A 84 -14.49 19.55 -22.75
N THR A 85 -13.48 18.80 -22.29
CA THR A 85 -13.66 17.64 -21.44
C THR A 85 -13.11 17.88 -20.05
N THR A 86 -13.84 17.47 -19.01
CA THR A 86 -13.37 17.47 -17.63
C THR A 86 -13.53 16.08 -17.02
N VAL A 87 -12.44 15.53 -16.49
CA VAL A 87 -12.46 14.29 -15.73
C VAL A 87 -12.67 14.61 -14.26
N TRP A 88 -13.73 14.04 -13.69
CA TRP A 88 -14.02 14.02 -12.26
C TRP A 88 -13.49 12.70 -11.69
N ASP A 89 -12.24 12.73 -11.23
CA ASP A 89 -11.60 11.65 -10.49
C ASP A 89 -12.10 11.58 -9.04
N PHE A 90 -11.71 10.52 -8.32
CA PHE A 90 -12.08 10.31 -6.92
C PHE A 90 -11.74 11.52 -6.04
N SER A 91 -10.54 12.07 -6.19
CA SER A 91 -10.08 13.24 -5.44
C SER A 91 -10.93 14.49 -5.68
N LYS A 92 -11.25 14.83 -6.93
CA LYS A 92 -12.11 15.96 -7.31
C LYS A 92 -13.53 15.77 -6.80
N ILE A 93 -14.12 14.58 -7.00
CA ILE A 93 -15.46 14.24 -6.50
C ILE A 93 -15.50 14.46 -4.99
N ARG A 94 -14.56 13.87 -4.25
CA ARG A 94 -14.46 14.04 -2.80
C ARG A 94 -14.35 15.51 -2.41
N ASN A 95 -13.41 16.26 -3.00
CA ASN A 95 -13.17 17.65 -2.64
C ASN A 95 -14.39 18.55 -2.88
N SER A 96 -15.18 18.26 -3.91
CA SER A 96 -16.42 18.98 -4.19
C SER A 96 -17.52 18.69 -3.15
N LEU A 97 -17.46 17.53 -2.50
CA LEU A 97 -18.45 17.05 -1.54
C LEU A 97 -18.03 17.32 -0.08
N VAL A 98 -16.76 17.63 0.19
CA VAL A 98 -16.28 18.03 1.52
C VAL A 98 -16.96 19.33 1.95
N GLY A 99 -17.57 19.32 3.14
CA GLY A 99 -18.36 20.42 3.68
C GLY A 99 -19.82 20.44 3.23
N ASP A 100 -20.23 19.53 2.34
CA ASP A 100 -21.63 19.38 1.92
C ASP A 100 -22.45 18.66 3.00
N ARG A 101 -23.01 19.46 3.90
CA ARG A 101 -23.82 18.98 5.04
C ARG A 101 -25.04 18.18 4.62
N GLU A 102 -25.56 18.38 3.40
CA GLU A 102 -26.76 17.69 2.92
C GLU A 102 -26.46 16.26 2.46
N ASN A 103 -25.21 15.99 2.04
CA ASN A 103 -24.81 14.70 1.45
C ASN A 103 -23.79 13.92 2.31
N ASN A 104 -23.53 14.35 3.55
CA ASN A 104 -22.59 13.71 4.48
C ASN A 104 -22.75 12.18 4.61
N ASP A 105 -23.99 11.69 4.67
CA ASP A 105 -24.28 10.25 4.82
C ASP A 105 -23.88 9.48 3.55
N LEU A 106 -24.16 10.02 2.37
CA LEU A 106 -23.79 9.41 1.09
C LEU A 106 -22.27 9.42 0.87
N ILE A 107 -21.59 10.48 1.29
CA ILE A 107 -20.12 10.58 1.23
C ILE A 107 -19.49 9.51 2.11
N ARG A 108 -20.00 9.33 3.33
CA ARG A 108 -19.51 8.28 4.24
C ARG A 108 -19.81 6.88 3.71
N GLU A 109 -21.02 6.64 3.22
CA GLU A 109 -21.44 5.32 2.73
C GLU A 109 -20.68 4.89 1.47
N HIS A 110 -20.53 5.81 0.50
CA HIS A 110 -20.02 5.45 -0.83
C HIS A 110 -18.56 5.82 -1.07
N LEU A 111 -18.05 6.88 -0.43
CA LEU A 111 -16.65 7.31 -0.57
C LEU A 111 -15.79 6.92 0.63
N ARG A 112 -16.40 6.52 1.76
CA ARG A 112 -15.71 6.10 3.00
C ARG A 112 -14.71 7.13 3.53
N VAL A 113 -15.03 8.42 3.40
CA VAL A 113 -14.19 9.54 3.85
C VAL A 113 -14.95 10.47 4.79
N ASN A 114 -14.24 11.11 5.72
CA ASN A 114 -14.85 12.11 6.59
C ASN A 114 -15.12 13.42 5.83
N PRO A 115 -16.39 13.83 5.64
CA PRO A 115 -16.74 15.00 4.83
C PRO A 115 -16.41 16.34 5.49
N ASN A 116 -15.96 16.36 6.75
CA ASN A 116 -15.61 17.60 7.46
C ASN A 116 -14.12 17.94 7.42
N ARG A 117 -13.28 17.14 6.76
CA ARG A 117 -11.82 17.34 6.71
C ARG A 117 -11.39 17.83 5.31
N PRO A 118 -10.72 19.00 5.20
CA PRO A 118 -10.16 19.47 3.93
C PRO A 118 -9.06 18.51 3.44
N PHE A 119 -8.85 18.48 2.12
CA PHE A 119 -7.83 17.63 1.50
C PHE A 119 -6.44 17.93 2.06
N VAL A 120 -5.88 16.95 2.77
CA VAL A 120 -4.44 16.81 2.97
C VAL A 120 -4.01 15.69 2.03
N ASP A 121 -2.81 15.82 1.44
CA ASP A 121 -2.20 14.74 0.68
C ASP A 121 -2.06 13.51 1.58
N ILE A 122 -2.97 12.56 1.43
CA ILE A 122 -3.05 11.36 2.28
C ILE A 122 -1.74 10.57 2.19
N GLU A 123 -1.14 10.49 1.00
CA GLU A 123 0.14 9.81 0.87
C GLU A 123 1.22 10.51 1.69
N SER A 124 1.22 11.86 1.69
CA SER A 124 2.10 12.63 2.55
C SER A 124 1.83 12.39 4.04
N GLU A 125 0.58 12.29 4.47
CA GLU A 125 0.26 11.99 5.88
C GLU A 125 0.68 10.57 6.27
N VAL A 126 0.50 9.59 5.37
CA VAL A 126 0.96 8.22 5.57
C VAL A 126 2.48 8.18 5.63
N ASP A 127 3.18 8.91 4.76
CA ASP A 127 4.63 9.04 4.77
C ASP A 127 5.10 9.72 6.07
N ASP A 128 4.42 10.77 6.55
CA ASP A 128 4.72 11.43 7.82
C ASP A 128 4.52 10.48 9.02
N LEU A 129 3.43 9.71 9.03
CA LEU A 129 3.19 8.67 10.04
C LEU A 129 4.31 7.60 9.99
N TYR A 130 4.71 7.17 8.80
CA TYR A 130 5.83 6.24 8.65
C TYR A 130 7.13 6.81 9.22
N GLU A 131 7.46 8.09 8.95
CA GLU A 131 8.65 8.73 9.52
C GLU A 131 8.60 8.76 11.06
N ASP A 132 7.46 9.12 11.64
CA ASP A 132 7.27 9.13 13.10
C ASP A 132 7.45 7.73 13.72
N LEU A 133 6.89 6.70 13.07
CA LEU A 133 7.04 5.30 13.48
C LEU A 133 8.49 4.86 13.39
N LEU A 134 9.17 5.16 12.28
CA LEU A 134 10.57 4.80 12.08
C LEU A 134 11.48 5.53 13.07
N ASP A 135 11.25 6.81 13.34
CA ASP A 135 12.00 7.60 14.32
C ASP A 135 11.80 7.10 15.76
N ARG A 136 10.62 6.56 16.09
CA ARG A 136 10.42 5.83 17.35
C ARG A 136 11.31 4.58 17.41
N VAL A 137 11.35 3.78 16.34
CA VAL A 137 12.17 2.56 16.29
C VAL A 137 13.67 2.88 16.32
N LYS A 138 14.12 3.94 15.64
CA LYS A 138 15.52 4.44 15.70
C LYS A 138 15.96 4.78 17.13
N ARG A 139 15.04 5.29 17.95
CA ARG A 139 15.25 5.55 19.39
C ARG A 139 15.17 4.28 20.26
N ARG A 140 15.08 3.10 19.64
CA ARG A 140 14.92 1.80 20.31
C ARG A 140 13.67 1.70 21.16
N GLN A 141 12.59 2.34 20.73
CA GLN A 141 11.29 2.29 21.41
C GLN A 141 10.31 1.44 20.62
N ALA A 142 9.64 0.52 21.30
CA ALA A 142 8.48 -0.20 20.78
C ALA A 142 7.20 0.60 21.09
N PRO A 143 6.03 0.25 20.52
CA PRO A 143 4.76 0.89 20.90
C PRO A 143 4.43 0.72 22.39
N ASP A 144 4.95 -0.36 22.98
CA ASP A 144 4.97 -0.67 24.40
C ASP A 144 6.33 -1.30 24.70
N GLY A 145 7.19 -0.66 25.48
CA GLY A 145 8.53 -1.17 25.83
C GLY A 145 9.70 -0.64 24.98
N THR A 146 10.85 -1.27 25.08
CA THR A 146 12.12 -0.93 24.43
C THR A 146 12.65 -2.08 23.58
N ILE A 147 13.41 -1.74 22.53
CA ILE A 147 14.05 -2.70 21.64
C ILE A 147 15.48 -2.96 22.12
N VAL A 148 15.88 -4.22 22.30
CA VAL A 148 17.18 -4.63 22.87
C VAL A 148 17.98 -5.56 21.97
N GLU A 149 19.20 -5.88 22.40
CA GLU A 149 20.20 -6.80 21.81
C GLU A 149 20.91 -6.36 20.53
N ASP A 150 20.24 -6.37 19.38
CA ASP A 150 20.95 -6.37 18.10
C ASP A 150 21.08 -4.97 17.49
N PRO A 151 22.27 -4.55 17.01
CA PRO A 151 22.42 -3.26 16.36
C PRO A 151 21.64 -3.20 15.04
N ALA A 152 21.64 -4.27 14.23
CA ALA A 152 20.85 -4.29 13.00
C ALA A 152 19.42 -4.81 13.22
N LEU A 153 18.43 -4.07 12.73
CA LEU A 153 17.00 -4.40 12.84
C LEU A 153 16.34 -4.37 11.48
N VAL A 154 15.45 -5.32 11.22
CA VAL A 154 14.52 -5.24 10.08
C VAL A 154 13.18 -4.76 10.59
N VAL A 155 12.67 -3.73 9.95
CA VAL A 155 11.43 -3.02 10.29
C VAL A 155 10.47 -3.14 9.13
N VAL A 156 9.26 -3.61 9.41
CA VAL A 156 8.16 -3.66 8.44
C VAL A 156 6.98 -2.90 9.02
N HIS A 157 6.54 -1.85 8.33
CA HIS A 157 5.30 -1.15 8.62
C HIS A 157 4.30 -1.44 7.52
N VAL A 158 3.07 -1.78 7.89
CA VAL A 158 1.94 -1.75 6.96
C VAL A 158 0.94 -0.75 7.50
N ILE A 159 0.77 0.33 6.75
CA ILE A 159 -0.02 1.50 7.13
C ILE A 159 -1.17 1.63 6.13
N PRO A 160 -2.40 1.30 6.52
CA PRO A 160 -3.59 1.62 5.73
C PRO A 160 -3.77 3.13 5.65
N GLN A 161 -4.32 3.63 4.54
CA GLN A 161 -4.76 5.03 4.45
C GLN A 161 -5.68 5.40 5.62
N GLU A 162 -6.53 4.47 6.07
CA GLU A 162 -7.43 4.73 7.18
C GLU A 162 -6.67 5.17 8.44
N ALA A 163 -5.42 4.72 8.66
CA ALA A 163 -4.61 4.99 9.85
C ALA A 163 -4.23 6.46 10.08
N VAL A 164 -4.42 7.31 9.06
CA VAL A 164 -4.24 8.77 9.16
C VAL A 164 -5.58 9.52 9.12
N ASP A 165 -6.70 8.82 8.94
CA ASP A 165 -8.04 9.40 9.00
C ASP A 165 -8.54 9.52 10.45
N ASP A 166 -9.42 10.49 10.72
CA ASP A 166 -9.93 10.83 12.06
C ASP A 166 -10.97 9.82 12.60
N HIS A 167 -11.03 8.61 12.05
CA HIS A 167 -12.05 7.60 12.35
C HIS A 167 -11.45 6.40 13.08
N HIS A 168 -10.92 6.66 14.27
CA HIS A 168 -10.33 5.63 15.13
C HIS A 168 -11.06 5.50 16.46
N ASP A 169 -12.19 4.79 16.45
CA ASP A 169 -12.87 4.37 17.68
C ASP A 169 -12.69 2.87 17.95
N ARG A 170 -11.46 2.38 17.78
CA ARG A 170 -11.09 1.00 18.11
C ARG A 170 -10.51 0.93 19.51
N TYR A 171 -11.01 0.01 20.32
CA TYR A 171 -10.33 -0.36 21.56
C TYR A 171 -9.29 -1.43 21.28
N ALA A 172 -8.14 -1.34 21.93
CA ALA A 172 -7.09 -2.34 21.78
C ALA A 172 -7.52 -3.77 22.19
N GLY A 173 -8.57 -3.90 23.01
CA GLY A 173 -9.19 -5.17 23.38
C GLY A 173 -9.94 -5.85 22.23
N ASP A 174 -10.46 -5.06 21.29
CA ASP A 174 -11.24 -5.54 20.15
C ASP A 174 -10.34 -5.81 18.92
N LEU A 175 -9.06 -5.41 18.98
CA LEU A 175 -8.12 -5.68 17.91
C LEU A 175 -7.89 -7.20 17.77
N PRO A 176 -7.79 -7.72 16.53
CA PRO A 176 -7.48 -9.11 16.25
C PRO A 176 -6.06 -9.51 16.71
N HIS A 177 -5.64 -10.75 16.48
CA HIS A 177 -4.27 -11.13 16.83
C HIS A 177 -3.28 -10.32 15.97
N PRO A 178 -2.18 -9.77 16.54
CA PRO A 178 -1.18 -9.08 15.73
C PRO A 178 -0.64 -9.97 14.60
N PRO A 179 -0.21 -9.38 13.47
CA PRO A 179 0.35 -10.13 12.34
C PRO A 179 1.57 -10.95 12.77
N GLN A 180 1.91 -11.97 12.00
CA GLN A 180 2.93 -12.94 12.38
C GLN A 180 4.01 -13.09 11.32
N PHE A 181 5.26 -13.16 11.75
CA PHE A 181 6.36 -13.51 10.84
C PHE A 181 6.37 -15.01 10.54
N GLU A 182 5.98 -15.82 11.53
CA GLU A 182 5.97 -17.28 11.48
C GLU A 182 4.76 -17.85 12.25
N LYS A 183 4.32 -19.07 11.91
CA LYS A 183 3.12 -19.72 12.50
C LYS A 183 3.18 -19.98 14.03
N ARG A 184 4.28 -19.64 14.71
CA ARG A 184 4.55 -20.00 16.12
C ARG A 184 4.70 -18.77 17.03
N ASP A 185 4.20 -17.62 16.61
CA ASP A 185 4.29 -16.41 17.42
C ASP A 185 3.52 -16.57 18.74
N ALA A 186 4.04 -15.97 19.81
CA ALA A 186 3.52 -16.19 21.15
C ALA A 186 2.15 -15.50 21.37
N TYR A 187 1.58 -15.71 22.56
CA TYR A 187 0.34 -15.05 22.96
C TYR A 187 0.49 -13.53 22.94
N ALA A 188 -0.41 -12.88 22.19
CA ALA A 188 -0.57 -11.45 22.20
C ALA A 188 -0.90 -10.90 23.59
N VAL A 189 -0.43 -9.69 23.85
CA VAL A 189 -0.65 -8.93 25.05
C VAL A 189 -1.35 -7.63 24.66
N THR A 190 -2.49 -7.37 25.29
CA THR A 190 -3.24 -6.12 25.07
C THR A 190 -2.73 -5.03 26.00
N ARG A 191 -2.52 -3.85 25.43
CA ARG A 191 -2.16 -2.59 26.09
C ARG A 191 -3.17 -1.51 25.71
N PRO A 192 -3.22 -0.35 26.38
CA PRO A 192 -4.27 0.65 26.14
C PRO A 192 -4.44 1.10 24.68
N LYS A 193 -3.36 1.09 23.89
CA LYS A 193 -3.38 1.54 22.48
C LYS A 193 -2.98 0.48 21.46
N VAL A 194 -2.44 -0.65 21.90
CA VAL A 194 -1.76 -1.59 21.02
C VAL A 194 -1.99 -3.01 21.51
N LYS A 195 -2.08 -3.94 20.58
CA LYS A 195 -1.94 -5.37 20.85
C LYS A 195 -0.63 -5.82 20.26
N ILE A 196 0.23 -6.42 21.07
CA ILE A 196 1.62 -6.73 20.73
C ILE A 196 1.94 -8.18 21.08
N THR A 197 2.68 -8.89 20.25
CA THR A 197 3.22 -10.21 20.56
C THR A 197 4.74 -10.20 20.48
N GLU A 198 5.36 -10.93 21.42
CA GLU A 198 6.79 -11.16 21.47
C GLU A 198 7.04 -12.62 21.16
N ASN A 199 7.90 -12.90 20.19
CA ASN A 199 8.03 -14.25 19.70
C ASN A 199 8.96 -15.13 20.58
N ASN A 200 9.40 -14.67 21.77
CA ASN A 200 10.11 -15.53 22.73
C ASN A 200 10.02 -15.06 24.20
N ARG A 201 9.03 -15.55 24.95
CA ARG A 201 8.73 -15.16 26.34
C ARG A 201 9.73 -15.58 27.42
N ARG A 202 10.87 -16.20 27.08
CA ARG A 202 11.61 -16.98 28.09
C ARG A 202 12.31 -16.13 29.16
N PHE A 203 12.57 -14.84 28.97
CA PHE A 203 13.40 -14.09 29.94
C PHE A 203 13.12 -12.59 30.18
N HIS A 204 12.05 -11.97 29.67
CA HIS A 204 11.86 -10.51 29.83
C HIS A 204 10.65 -10.14 30.69
N ASP A 205 10.78 -9.03 31.42
CA ASP A 205 9.74 -8.42 32.27
C ASP A 205 8.52 -7.86 31.49
N GLY A 206 8.47 -8.14 30.18
CA GLY A 206 7.46 -7.64 29.27
C GLY A 206 7.66 -6.18 28.87
N THR A 207 8.84 -5.60 29.10
CA THR A 207 9.21 -4.25 28.65
C THR A 207 10.37 -4.25 27.65
N GLU A 208 11.30 -5.19 27.73
CA GLU A 208 12.38 -5.36 26.75
C GLU A 208 11.97 -6.31 25.62
N ARG A 209 12.35 -5.99 24.36
CA ARG A 209 11.95 -6.74 23.15
C ARG A 209 13.11 -6.89 22.18
N GLU A 210 13.46 -8.13 21.85
CA GLU A 210 14.36 -8.44 20.73
C GLU A 210 13.61 -8.41 19.39
N ARG A 211 12.38 -8.94 19.41
CA ARG A 211 11.48 -9.05 18.24
C ARG A 211 10.04 -8.95 18.68
N TYR A 212 9.21 -8.31 17.87
CA TYR A 212 7.77 -8.23 18.12
C TYR A 212 6.98 -7.97 16.85
N THR A 213 5.68 -8.20 16.93
CA THR A 213 4.71 -7.67 15.99
C THR A 213 3.56 -7.02 16.74
N ALA A 214 2.97 -5.99 16.15
CA ALA A 214 1.96 -5.18 16.79
C ALA A 214 0.87 -4.75 15.80
N ILE A 215 -0.36 -4.60 16.32
CA ILE A 215 -1.43 -3.83 15.70
C ILE A 215 -1.83 -2.70 16.66
N HIS A 216 -1.76 -1.47 16.16
CA HIS A 216 -2.17 -0.28 16.90
C HIS A 216 -3.66 -0.02 16.72
N ARG A 217 -4.30 0.60 17.71
CA ARG A 217 -5.73 0.96 17.65
C ARG A 217 -6.03 1.96 16.52
N ASP A 218 -5.02 2.72 16.12
CA ASP A 218 -5.10 3.68 15.02
C ASP A 218 -4.89 2.96 13.66
N GLY A 219 -5.00 1.62 13.61
CA GLY A 219 -5.14 0.89 12.35
C GLY A 219 -3.86 0.56 11.60
N TRP A 220 -2.66 0.86 12.11
CA TRP A 220 -1.39 0.43 11.51
C TRP A 220 -0.79 -0.80 12.19
N THR A 221 0.05 -1.53 11.46
CA THR A 221 0.82 -2.66 12.01
C THR A 221 2.32 -2.43 11.88
N GLU A 222 3.06 -3.01 12.82
CA GLU A 222 4.52 -2.96 12.86
C GLU A 222 5.08 -4.33 13.19
N GLY A 223 6.11 -4.75 12.46
CA GLY A 223 6.88 -5.94 12.75
C GLY A 223 8.36 -5.63 12.84
N ILE A 224 8.98 -6.01 13.94
CA ILE A 224 10.42 -5.89 14.20
C ILE A 224 11.00 -7.29 14.40
N PHE A 225 12.06 -7.59 13.67
CA PHE A 225 12.80 -8.83 13.86
C PHE A 225 14.28 -8.67 13.53
N THR A 226 15.08 -9.50 14.19
CA THR A 226 16.51 -9.63 13.94
C THR A 226 16.74 -10.89 13.11
N ALA A 227 16.83 -10.72 11.79
CA ALA A 227 17.21 -11.81 10.89
C ALA A 227 18.74 -11.96 10.87
N LEU A 228 19.40 -11.98 12.03
CA LEU A 228 20.86 -12.02 12.11
C LEU A 228 21.39 -13.43 12.38
N TYR A 229 22.54 -13.75 11.82
CA TYR A 229 23.34 -14.89 12.29
C TYR A 229 24.21 -14.42 13.46
N PRO A 230 24.11 -15.06 14.65
CA PRO A 230 25.07 -14.81 15.72
C PRO A 230 26.44 -15.33 15.27
N SER A 231 27.32 -14.43 14.84
CA SER A 231 28.70 -14.76 14.45
C SER A 231 29.59 -13.53 14.46
N ASP A 232 30.90 -13.74 14.43
CA ASP A 232 31.93 -12.69 14.30
C ASP A 232 31.79 -11.88 12.99
N ASN A 233 30.98 -12.36 12.03
CA ASN A 233 30.64 -11.66 10.79
C ASN A 233 29.15 -11.26 10.78
N PRO A 234 28.82 -9.96 10.89
CA PRO A 234 27.44 -9.49 10.91
C PRO A 234 26.76 -9.77 9.56
N GLN A 235 25.73 -10.63 9.57
CA GLN A 235 25.02 -11.07 8.37
C GLN A 235 23.51 -11.08 8.55
N LEU A 236 22.78 -10.50 7.59
CA LEU A 236 21.33 -10.68 7.41
C LEU A 236 21.06 -12.04 6.75
N ARG A 237 20.13 -12.81 7.29
CA ARG A 237 19.71 -14.14 6.80
C ARG A 237 19.04 -14.03 5.44
N THR A 238 19.28 -15.02 4.58
CA THR A 238 18.63 -15.16 3.27
C THR A 238 17.10 -15.26 3.37
N SER A 239 16.59 -15.69 4.52
CA SER A 239 15.16 -15.82 4.82
C SER A 239 14.44 -14.49 5.07
N ILE A 240 15.13 -13.34 5.03
CA ILE A 240 14.54 -12.01 5.30
C ILE A 240 13.34 -11.73 4.39
N ASP A 241 13.47 -11.96 3.07
CA ASP A 241 12.37 -11.75 2.12
C ASP A 241 11.17 -12.64 2.48
N ARG A 242 11.42 -13.89 2.88
CA ARG A 242 10.35 -14.83 3.31
C ARG A 242 9.61 -14.32 4.54
N LEU A 243 10.33 -13.80 5.53
CA LEU A 243 9.72 -13.27 6.75
C LEU A 243 8.83 -12.07 6.42
N ILE A 244 9.28 -11.17 5.56
CA ILE A 244 8.48 -10.03 5.09
C ILE A 244 7.28 -10.50 4.27
N ALA A 245 7.49 -11.43 3.33
CA ALA A 245 6.45 -12.00 2.48
C ALA A 245 5.41 -12.83 3.25
N ASN A 246 5.75 -13.33 4.44
CA ASN A 246 4.79 -13.95 5.36
C ASN A 246 4.05 -12.91 6.21
N PHE A 247 4.77 -11.89 6.69
CA PHE A 247 4.21 -10.87 7.57
C PHE A 247 3.13 -10.05 6.87
N VAL A 248 3.39 -9.56 5.66
CA VAL A 248 2.46 -8.67 4.94
C VAL A 248 1.08 -9.33 4.73
N PRO A 249 0.94 -10.56 4.19
CA PRO A 249 -0.37 -11.23 4.11
C PRO A 249 -1.07 -11.39 5.47
N THR A 250 -0.32 -11.68 6.53
CA THR A 250 -0.94 -11.76 7.87
C THR A 250 -1.39 -10.40 8.38
N ALA A 251 -0.72 -9.30 8.01
CA ALA A 251 -1.16 -7.95 8.31
C ALA A 251 -2.45 -7.62 7.53
N LEU A 252 -2.51 -7.98 6.25
CA LEU A 252 -3.73 -7.82 5.44
C LEU A 252 -4.92 -8.60 6.03
N GLY A 253 -4.71 -9.85 6.46
CA GLY A 253 -5.74 -10.62 7.15
C GLY A 253 -6.13 -10.02 8.51
N THR A 254 -5.18 -9.44 9.24
CA THR A 254 -5.44 -8.72 10.48
C THR A 254 -6.30 -7.47 10.23
N PHE A 255 -6.08 -6.77 9.12
CA PHE A 255 -6.89 -5.62 8.72
C PHE A 255 -8.30 -6.03 8.31
N ASP A 256 -8.45 -7.11 7.56
CA ASP A 256 -9.77 -7.66 7.21
C ASP A 256 -10.58 -8.03 8.46
N GLU A 257 -9.98 -8.71 9.44
CA GLU A 257 -10.61 -9.01 10.74
C GLU A 257 -10.99 -7.76 11.55
N ALA A 258 -10.32 -6.63 11.31
CA ALA A 258 -10.53 -5.36 12.01
C ALA A 258 -11.39 -4.36 11.20
N ASP A 259 -11.98 -4.80 10.09
CA ASP A 259 -12.72 -3.98 9.13
C ASP A 259 -11.91 -2.74 8.67
N ILE A 260 -10.61 -2.92 8.43
CA ILE A 260 -9.72 -1.91 7.85
C ILE A 260 -9.46 -2.28 6.39
N TYR A 261 -9.65 -1.32 5.49
CA TYR A 261 -9.67 -1.55 4.05
C TYR A 261 -8.52 -0.86 3.31
N PRO A 262 -8.17 -1.31 2.08
CA PRO A 262 -7.13 -0.68 1.27
C PRO A 262 -7.47 0.78 0.89
N PRO A 263 -6.47 1.58 0.44
CA PRO A 263 -5.11 1.17 0.12
C PRO A 263 -4.21 0.95 1.34
N TYR A 264 -3.31 -0.03 1.23
CA TYR A 264 -2.29 -0.34 2.23
C TYR A 264 -0.90 0.04 1.73
N TYR A 265 -0.14 0.75 2.54
CA TYR A 265 1.23 1.14 2.23
C TYR A 265 2.22 0.31 3.04
N VAL A 266 3.05 -0.46 2.35
CA VAL A 266 4.08 -1.31 2.95
C VAL A 266 5.42 -0.59 2.86
N TYR A 267 6.05 -0.41 4.02
CA TYR A 267 7.40 0.12 4.15
C TYR A 267 8.31 -0.93 4.77
N VAL A 268 9.50 -1.07 4.20
CA VAL A 268 10.54 -1.95 4.74
C VAL A 268 11.82 -1.14 4.91
N SER A 269 12.35 -1.18 6.13
CA SER A 269 13.58 -0.50 6.50
C SER A 269 14.52 -1.42 7.25
N ILE A 270 15.82 -1.19 7.07
CA ILE A 270 16.87 -1.86 7.82
C ILE A 270 17.68 -0.79 8.52
N LEU A 271 17.72 -0.84 9.84
CA LEU A 271 18.46 0.07 10.70
C LEU A 271 19.71 -0.63 11.23
N GLY A 272 20.77 0.11 11.55
CA GLY A 272 22.01 -0.50 12.06
C GLY A 272 22.76 -1.35 11.03
N ALA A 273 22.51 -1.15 9.74
CA ALA A 273 22.93 -2.06 8.68
C ALA A 273 24.40 -1.90 8.27
N GLU A 274 25.07 -0.81 8.64
CA GLU A 274 26.42 -0.54 8.17
C GLU A 274 27.39 -1.67 8.55
N GLY A 275 28.17 -2.15 7.58
CA GLY A 275 29.10 -3.26 7.80
C GLY A 275 28.45 -4.65 7.77
N TYR A 276 27.11 -4.76 7.81
CA TYR A 276 26.42 -6.04 7.62
C TYR A 276 26.48 -6.47 6.16
N THR A 277 26.49 -7.78 5.93
CA THR A 277 26.37 -8.38 4.58
C THR A 277 25.11 -9.24 4.50
N LEU A 278 24.66 -9.55 3.28
CA LEU A 278 23.66 -10.61 3.09
C LEU A 278 24.36 -11.97 3.17
N SER A 279 23.80 -12.85 3.99
CA SER A 279 24.27 -14.24 4.09
C SER A 279 24.13 -14.95 2.75
N ARG A 280 24.98 -15.95 2.53
CA ARG A 280 24.97 -16.72 1.29
C ARG A 280 23.95 -17.84 1.36
N PRO A 281 23.23 -18.12 0.27
CA PRO A 281 22.43 -19.33 0.19
C PRO A 281 23.29 -20.58 0.39
N SER A 282 22.84 -21.51 1.23
CA SER A 282 23.55 -22.77 1.47
C SER A 282 23.67 -23.57 0.18
N GLY A 283 24.89 -23.96 -0.21
CA GLY A 283 25.16 -24.78 -1.40
C GLY A 283 25.65 -24.02 -2.64
N SER A 284 25.83 -22.69 -2.57
CA SER A 284 26.49 -21.96 -3.66
C SER A 284 28.00 -22.24 -3.67
N ASN A 285 28.49 -22.98 -4.67
CA ASN A 285 29.91 -23.31 -4.84
C ASN A 285 30.77 -22.15 -5.37
N ARG A 286 30.14 -21.02 -5.71
CA ARG A 286 30.83 -19.78 -6.05
C ARG A 286 30.34 -18.68 -5.11
N PRO A 287 31.25 -18.02 -4.36
CA PRO A 287 30.97 -16.69 -3.87
C PRO A 287 30.53 -15.85 -5.08
N PRO A 288 29.47 -15.03 -4.99
CA PRO A 288 29.42 -13.85 -5.85
C PRO A 288 30.76 -13.15 -5.67
N SER A 289 31.42 -12.78 -6.77
CA SER A 289 32.69 -12.06 -6.73
C SER A 289 32.58 -10.72 -5.97
N ASN A 290 31.35 -10.25 -5.71
CA ASN A 290 31.02 -8.90 -5.29
C ASN A 290 30.10 -8.81 -4.06
N VAL A 291 30.01 -9.83 -3.19
CA VAL A 291 29.29 -9.64 -1.90
C VAL A 291 29.94 -8.49 -1.17
N ARG A 292 29.17 -7.43 -0.91
CA ARG A 292 29.67 -6.21 -0.28
C ARG A 292 28.88 -5.92 0.99
N PRO A 293 29.54 -5.37 2.03
CA PRO A 293 28.84 -4.85 3.18
C PRO A 293 27.96 -3.68 2.76
N PHE A 294 26.88 -3.47 3.48
CA PHE A 294 26.11 -2.24 3.36
C PHE A 294 26.95 -1.05 3.81
N THR A 295 26.80 0.05 3.08
CA THR A 295 27.57 1.29 3.28
C THR A 295 26.81 2.36 4.04
N LYS A 296 25.56 2.08 4.43
CA LYS A 296 24.68 2.99 5.17
C LYS A 296 24.12 2.25 6.37
N ASP A 297 23.95 2.98 7.46
CA ASP A 297 23.31 2.48 8.67
C ASP A 297 21.79 2.26 8.47
N GLU A 298 21.16 3.15 7.69
CA GLU A 298 19.75 3.11 7.35
C GLU A 298 19.57 2.80 5.87
N ILE A 299 18.84 1.72 5.58
CA ILE A 299 18.43 1.32 4.25
C ILE A 299 16.92 1.34 4.22
N ARG A 300 16.35 2.26 3.43
CA ARG A 300 14.92 2.31 3.14
C ARG A 300 14.67 1.68 1.78
N LEU A 301 13.74 0.74 1.72
CA LEU A 301 13.32 0.14 0.46
C LEU A 301 12.11 0.88 -0.10
N ASN A 302 11.80 0.63 -1.37
CA ASN A 302 10.69 1.28 -2.06
C ASN A 302 9.36 0.96 -1.38
N ARG A 303 8.54 2.00 -1.19
CA ARG A 303 7.14 1.89 -0.76
C ARG A 303 6.37 1.04 -1.77
N VAL A 304 5.54 0.13 -1.27
CA VAL A 304 4.60 -0.65 -2.08
C VAL A 304 3.19 -0.34 -1.65
N GLN A 305 2.34 0.04 -2.60
CA GLN A 305 0.92 0.25 -2.39
C GLN A 305 0.16 -1.02 -2.80
N ILE A 306 -0.75 -1.47 -1.95
CA ILE A 306 -1.62 -2.63 -2.16
C ILE A 306 -3.06 -2.14 -2.14
N ASP A 307 -3.70 -2.13 -3.30
CA ASP A 307 -5.10 -1.70 -3.47
C ASP A 307 -6.10 -2.85 -3.34
N ASN A 308 -5.63 -4.09 -3.36
CA ASN A 308 -6.43 -5.30 -3.21
C ASN A 308 -5.74 -6.27 -2.22
N PRO A 309 -6.41 -6.73 -1.15
CA PRO A 309 -5.81 -7.68 -0.21
C PRO A 309 -5.49 -9.07 -0.79
N ASP A 310 -6.12 -9.47 -1.91
CA ASP A 310 -5.94 -10.80 -2.54
C ASP A 310 -4.73 -10.87 -3.50
N VAL A 311 -3.73 -10.01 -3.33
CA VAL A 311 -2.53 -9.96 -4.18
C VAL A 311 -1.50 -11.04 -3.82
N ASP A 312 -0.74 -11.49 -4.83
CA ASP A 312 0.47 -12.29 -4.60
C ASP A 312 1.59 -11.38 -4.08
N VAL A 313 1.69 -11.25 -2.75
CA VAL A 313 2.65 -10.37 -2.06
C VAL A 313 4.08 -10.54 -2.57
N PRO A 314 4.64 -11.76 -2.69
CA PRO A 314 5.92 -11.97 -3.36
C PRO A 314 6.05 -11.26 -4.71
N ASP A 315 5.06 -11.29 -5.58
CA ASP A 315 5.16 -10.63 -6.89
C ASP A 315 5.18 -9.09 -6.76
N VAL A 316 4.25 -8.52 -6.00
CA VAL A 316 4.15 -7.05 -5.81
C VAL A 316 5.40 -6.48 -5.12
N MET A 317 6.00 -7.24 -4.20
CA MET A 317 7.20 -6.87 -3.44
C MET A 317 8.50 -7.17 -4.17
N ARG A 318 8.49 -7.82 -5.34
CA ARG A 318 9.70 -8.31 -6.03
C ARG A 318 10.76 -7.22 -6.22
N LYS A 319 10.35 -6.02 -6.67
CA LYS A 319 11.27 -4.89 -6.86
C LYS A 319 11.92 -4.43 -5.55
N THR A 320 11.18 -4.50 -4.45
CA THR A 320 11.63 -4.13 -3.10
C THR A 320 12.66 -5.14 -2.59
N PHE A 321 12.42 -6.44 -2.79
CA PHE A 321 13.42 -7.48 -2.45
C PHE A 321 14.66 -7.38 -3.34
N ASP A 322 14.51 -7.20 -4.65
CA ASP A 322 15.64 -6.97 -5.55
C ASP A 322 16.52 -5.79 -5.10
N GLN A 323 15.89 -4.69 -4.67
CA GLN A 323 16.60 -3.52 -4.16
C GLN A 323 17.46 -3.86 -2.94
N LEU A 324 16.91 -4.61 -1.98
CA LEU A 324 17.65 -5.09 -0.81
C LEU A 324 18.89 -5.90 -1.23
N TRP A 325 18.70 -6.87 -2.13
CA TRP A 325 19.80 -7.73 -2.58
C TRP A 325 20.86 -6.96 -3.38
N ARG A 326 20.45 -5.97 -4.16
CA ARG A 326 21.36 -5.02 -4.84
C ARG A 326 22.16 -4.18 -3.86
N HIS A 327 21.61 -3.79 -2.71
CA HIS A 327 22.41 -3.14 -1.66
C HIS A 327 23.57 -4.04 -1.21
N GLY A 328 23.33 -5.36 -1.07
CA GLY A 328 24.36 -6.34 -0.70
C GLY A 328 25.26 -6.83 -1.84
N GLY A 329 25.12 -6.28 -3.05
CA GLY A 329 25.98 -6.56 -4.21
C GLY A 329 25.53 -7.71 -5.11
N TRP A 330 24.27 -8.11 -5.01
CA TRP A 330 23.64 -9.11 -5.88
C TRP A 330 22.84 -8.45 -7.01
N ASP A 331 22.57 -9.17 -8.09
CA ASP A 331 21.83 -8.60 -9.23
C ASP A 331 20.32 -8.53 -8.99
N HIS A 332 19.79 -9.49 -8.23
CA HIS A 332 18.38 -9.65 -7.86
C HIS A 332 18.26 -10.47 -6.58
N SER A 333 17.06 -10.58 -6.02
CA SER A 333 16.81 -11.44 -4.87
C SER A 333 17.04 -12.91 -5.20
N VAL A 334 17.81 -13.61 -4.35
CA VAL A 334 18.11 -15.04 -4.51
C VAL A 334 16.89 -15.92 -4.25
N ASN A 335 15.80 -15.36 -3.71
CA ASN A 335 14.57 -16.07 -3.43
C ASN A 335 13.64 -16.16 -4.65
N TYR A 336 14.06 -15.61 -5.81
CA TYR A 336 13.39 -15.81 -7.09
C TYR A 336 14.23 -16.67 -8.02
N GLN A 337 13.59 -17.62 -8.69
CA GLN A 337 14.19 -18.40 -9.75
C GLN A 337 13.81 -17.80 -11.11
N ALA A 338 14.83 -17.40 -11.87
CA ALA A 338 14.64 -16.94 -13.23
C ALA A 338 14.53 -18.14 -14.18
N SER A 339 13.50 -18.16 -15.01
CA SER A 339 13.32 -19.09 -16.12
C SER A 339 12.99 -18.31 -17.39
N GLU A 340 13.58 -18.69 -18.52
CA GLU A 340 13.16 -18.18 -19.82
C GLU A 340 11.96 -18.96 -20.33
N THR A 341 10.92 -18.25 -20.79
CA THR A 341 9.80 -18.84 -21.51
C THR A 341 10.21 -19.20 -22.93
N ASP A 342 9.39 -20.02 -23.60
CA ASP A 342 9.60 -20.39 -25.01
C ASP A 342 9.63 -19.16 -25.94
N ASP A 343 9.03 -18.04 -25.52
CA ASP A 343 8.99 -16.76 -26.23
C ASP A 343 10.19 -15.84 -25.89
N GLY A 344 11.13 -16.31 -25.06
CA GLY A 344 12.34 -15.57 -24.67
C GLY A 344 12.15 -14.55 -23.54
N GLU A 345 11.00 -14.56 -22.86
CA GLU A 345 10.77 -13.69 -21.70
C GLU A 345 11.32 -14.33 -20.42
N THR A 346 11.99 -13.55 -19.57
CA THR A 346 12.43 -14.03 -18.26
C THR A 346 11.33 -13.87 -17.23
N VAL A 347 10.81 -14.99 -16.73
CA VAL A 347 9.86 -15.07 -15.61
C VAL A 347 10.62 -15.33 -14.32
N TYR A 348 10.17 -14.72 -13.22
CA TYR A 348 10.76 -14.87 -11.90
C TYR A 348 9.76 -15.54 -10.97
N GLU A 349 10.02 -16.78 -10.60
CA GLU A 349 9.15 -17.55 -9.70
C GLU A 349 9.67 -17.49 -8.27
N TRP A 350 8.76 -17.24 -7.31
CA TRP A 350 9.08 -17.20 -5.89
C TRP A 350 9.42 -18.60 -5.35
N ASN A 351 10.67 -18.79 -4.92
CA ASN A 351 11.16 -20.03 -4.31
C ASN A 351 12.12 -19.72 -3.15
N PRO A 352 11.57 -19.34 -1.97
CA PRO A 352 12.37 -18.80 -0.89
C PRO A 352 13.16 -19.87 -0.14
N TYR A 353 14.36 -19.50 0.32
CA TYR A 353 15.16 -20.33 1.22
C TYR A 353 14.47 -20.48 2.58
N ARG A 354 14.60 -21.67 3.19
CA ARG A 354 13.92 -22.03 4.44
C ARG A 354 14.57 -21.51 5.71
#